data_AF-A0A523AI62-F1
#
_entry.id   AF-A0A523AI62-F1
#
_cell.length_a   1.000
_cell.length_b   1.000
_cell.length_c   1.000
_cell.angle_alpha   90.00
_cell.angle_beta   90.00
_cell.angle_gamma   90.00
#
_symmetry.space_group_name_H-M   'P 1'
#
loop_
_entity.id
_entity.type
_entity.pdbx_description
1 polymer ?
#
loop_
_entity_poly.entity_id
_entity_poly.type
_entity_poly.pdbx_seq_one_letter_code
_entity_poly.pdbx_strand_id
1 'polypeptide(L)' 'MGVVLGDYDYRLELYWVESGTVKSAVLVDRTPSPNAVAASRYILLNNSELRDSVFYRSGVEDWRPMIFEVRLIVWRP' A
#
# COMPACT_ATOMS: atom_id res chain seq x y z
N MET A 1 -9.27 -22.43 1.90
CA MET A 1 -7.85 -22.82 1.95
C MET A 1 -7.03 -21.56 2.06
N GLY A 2 -6.46 -21.27 3.23
CA GLY A 2 -5.56 -20.13 3.41
C GLY A 2 -4.20 -20.47 2.83
N VAL A 3 -3.63 -19.59 2.02
CA VAL A 3 -2.25 -19.71 1.55
C VAL A 3 -1.35 -19.56 2.77
N VAL A 4 -0.74 -20.66 3.21
CA VAL A 4 0.40 -20.60 4.13
C VAL A 4 1.57 -20.16 3.28
N LEU A 5 1.85 -18.85 3.28
CA LEU A 5 3.17 -18.36 2.91
C LEU A 5 4.13 -19.04 3.89
N GLY A 6 5.18 -19.72 3.40
CA GLY A 6 6.26 -20.21 4.26
C GLY A 6 6.90 -19.08 5.07
N ASP A 7 7.99 -19.32 5.79
CA ASP A 7 8.70 -18.26 6.51
C ASP A 7 9.23 -17.22 5.51
N TYR A 8 8.43 -16.18 5.26
CA TYR A 8 8.72 -15.05 4.41
C TYR A 8 8.51 -13.79 5.22
N ASP A 9 9.53 -12.95 5.24
CA ASP A 9 9.44 -11.59 5.73
C ASP A 9 8.95 -10.67 4.60
N TYR A 10 8.31 -9.57 4.97
CA TYR A 10 7.81 -8.61 4.00
C TYR A 10 7.77 -7.19 4.54
N ARG A 11 7.82 -6.23 3.61
CA ARG A 11 7.59 -4.80 3.80
C ARG A 11 6.48 -4.37 2.85
N LEU A 12 5.54 -3.59 3.37
CA LEU A 12 4.39 -3.10 2.61
C LEU A 12 4.41 -1.58 2.59
N GLU A 13 4.51 -1.01 1.41
CA GLU A 13 4.57 0.43 1.17
C GLU A 13 3.34 0.87 0.37
N LEU A 14 2.87 2.08 0.67
CA LEU A 14 1.79 2.75 -0.03
C LEU A 14 2.28 4.10 -0.52
N TYR A 15 1.98 4.42 -1.78
CA TYR A 15 2.26 5.74 -2.37
C TYR A 15 0.98 6.31 -3.00
N TRP A 16 0.77 7.61 -2.86
CA TRP A 16 -0.36 8.32 -3.49
C TRP A 16 0.00 9.78 -3.77
N VAL A 17 -0.79 10.44 -4.61
CA VAL A 17 -0.63 11.88 -4.89
C VAL A 17 -1.70 12.66 -4.13
N GLU A 18 -1.29 13.63 -3.33
CA GLU A 18 -2.15 14.55 -2.62
C GLU A 18 -1.69 15.98 -2.91
N SER A 19 -2.58 16.81 -3.46
CA SER A 19 -2.30 18.22 -3.77
C SER A 19 -1.01 18.43 -4.59
N GLY A 20 -0.79 17.57 -5.58
CA GLY A 20 0.39 17.61 -6.46
C GLY A 20 1.69 17.10 -5.83
N THR A 21 1.64 16.57 -4.60
CA THR A 21 2.80 16.00 -3.90
C THR A 21 2.66 14.49 -3.77
N VAL A 22 3.74 13.73 -4.00
CA VAL A 22 3.78 12.30 -3.70
C VAL A 22 3.90 12.12 -2.18
N LYS A 23 2.94 11.40 -1.61
CA LYS A 23 2.91 10.96 -0.21
C LYS A 23 3.20 9.46 -0.16
N SER A 24 3.69 9.02 0.99
CA SER A 24 3.90 7.59 1.23
C SER A 24 3.65 7.21 2.68
N ALA A 25 3.34 5.93 2.89
CA ALA A 25 3.22 5.30 4.19
C ALA A 25 3.79 3.88 4.13
N VAL A 26 4.47 3.46 5.19
CA VAL A 26 4.92 2.08 5.36
C VAL A 26 3.95 1.41 6.33
N LEU A 27 3.22 0.40 5.85
CA LEU A 27 2.21 -0.30 6.63
C LEU A 27 2.82 -1.44 7.45
N VAL A 28 3.88 -2.06 6.91
CA VAL A 28 4.70 -3.06 7.59
C VAL A 28 6.15 -2.72 7.35
N ASP A 29 6.88 -2.39 8.41
CA ASP A 29 8.24 -1.86 8.35
C ASP A 29 9.27 -2.90 8.80
N ARG A 30 9.48 -3.91 7.96
CA ARG A 30 10.63 -4.81 8.09
C ARG A 30 11.72 -4.37 7.12
N THR A 31 12.97 -4.48 7.53
CA THR A 31 14.13 -4.15 6.68
C THR A 31 14.31 -5.22 5.61
N PRO A 32 14.20 -4.91 4.31
CA PRO A 32 14.39 -5.90 3.26
C PRO A 32 15.82 -6.44 3.25
N SER A 33 15.97 -7.74 3.04
CA SER A 33 17.26 -8.34 2.75
C SER A 33 17.73 -7.99 1.33
N PRO A 34 19.02 -8.18 1.00
CA PRO A 34 19.54 -7.91 -0.35
C PRO A 34 18.90 -8.75 -1.47
N ASN A 35 18.33 -9.92 -1.14
CA ASN A 35 17.64 -10.81 -2.08
C ASN A 35 16.13 -10.58 -2.15
N ALA A 36 15.63 -9.49 -1.56
CA ALA A 36 14.21 -9.15 -1.59
C ALA A 36 13.70 -8.90 -3.02
N VAL A 37 12.48 -9.34 -3.27
CA VAL A 37 11.76 -9.12 -4.53
C VAL A 37 10.59 -8.18 -4.26
N ALA A 38 10.37 -7.21 -5.15
CA ALA A 38 9.26 -6.27 -5.05
C ALA A 38 8.25 -6.49 -6.17
N ALA A 39 6.96 -6.38 -5.83
CA ALA A 39 5.86 -6.29 -6.77
C ALA A 39 4.99 -5.08 -6.39
N SER A 40 4.47 -4.35 -7.39
CA SER A 40 3.53 -3.27 -7.15
C SER A 40 2.24 -3.41 -7.95
N ARG A 41 1.17 -2.83 -7.41
CA ARG A 41 -0.15 -2.77 -8.06
C ARG A 41 -0.76 -1.39 -7.85
N TYR A 42 -1.31 -0.84 -8.92
CA TYR A 42 -2.13 0.37 -8.86
C TYR A 42 -3.57 0.02 -8.49
N ILE A 43 -4.13 0.75 -7.54
CA ILE A 43 -5.51 0.63 -7.10
C ILE A 43 -6.14 2.01 -7.22
N LEU A 44 -7.23 2.08 -7.99
CA LEU A 44 -8.09 3.24 -8.04
C LEU A 44 -9.23 3.00 -7.07
N LEU A 45 -9.34 3.81 -6.03
CA LEU A 45 -10.52 3.79 -5.17
C LEU A 45 -11.47 4.89 -5.60
N ASN A 46 -12.71 4.51 -5.90
CA ASN A 46 -13.78 5.48 -6.05
C ASN A 46 -14.23 6.00 -4.68
N ASN A 47 -15.07 7.03 -4.68
CA ASN A 47 -15.49 7.71 -3.45
C ASN A 47 -16.24 6.82 -2.45
N SER A 48 -17.02 5.86 -2.95
CA SER A 48 -17.70 4.87 -2.09
C SER A 48 -16.71 3.88 -1.50
N GLU A 49 -15.79 3.34 -2.30
CA GLU A 49 -14.77 2.37 -1.85
C GLU A 49 -13.76 3.00 -0.89
N LEU A 50 -13.49 4.31 -1.05
CA LEU A 50 -12.59 5.03 -0.17
C LEU A 50 -13.16 5.16 1.24
N ARG A 51 -14.48 5.33 1.42
CA ARG A 51 -15.10 5.44 2.76
C ARG A 51 -14.90 4.18 3.60
N ASP A 52 -14.97 3.03 2.93
CA ASP A 52 -14.83 1.72 3.56
C ASP A 52 -13.36 1.25 3.62
N SER A 53 -12.45 2.06 3.08
CA SER A 53 -11.02 1.76 3.05
C SER A 53 -10.35 2.09 4.38
N VAL A 54 -9.38 1.26 4.77
CA VAL A 54 -8.46 1.56 5.88
C VAL A 54 -7.63 2.84 5.66
N PHE A 55 -7.61 3.36 4.44
CA PHE A 55 -6.97 4.62 4.07
C PHE A 55 -7.86 5.86 4.26
N TYR A 56 -9.12 5.70 4.67
CA TYR A 56 -10.04 6.81 4.88
C TYR A 56 -9.54 7.75 6.00
N ARG A 57 -9.54 9.07 5.73
CA ARG A 57 -9.36 10.11 6.76
C ARG A 57 -10.51 11.11 6.68
N SER A 58 -11.15 11.38 7.82
CA SER A 58 -12.19 12.39 7.94
C SER A 58 -11.62 13.79 7.71
N GLY A 59 -12.29 14.61 6.89
CA GLY A 59 -11.90 16.00 6.62
C GLY A 59 -11.26 16.25 5.25
N VAL A 60 -11.11 15.23 4.41
CA VAL A 60 -10.73 15.41 3.00
C VAL A 60 -12.00 15.71 2.20
N GLU A 61 -12.27 16.99 1.96
CA GLU A 61 -13.48 17.46 1.27
C GLU A 61 -13.46 17.21 -0.25
N ASP A 62 -12.27 16.97 -0.83
CA ASP A 62 -12.11 16.71 -2.27
C ASP A 62 -12.14 15.20 -2.56
N TRP A 63 -13.35 14.70 -2.80
CA TRP A 63 -13.64 13.32 -3.20
C TRP A 63 -13.27 13.07 -4.67
N ARG A 64 -11.98 13.21 -4.99
CA ARG A 64 -11.44 12.80 -6.28
C ARG A 64 -10.98 11.35 -6.18
N PRO A 65 -11.17 10.54 -7.23
CA PRO A 65 -10.64 9.18 -7.26
C PRO A 65 -9.15 9.21 -6.97
N MET A 66 -8.72 8.50 -5.92
CA MET A 66 -7.33 8.42 -5.52
C MET A 66 -6.69 7.17 -6.13
N ILE A 67 -5.55 7.38 -6.78
CA ILE A 67 -4.69 6.30 -7.26
C ILE A 67 -3.66 6.02 -6.18
N PHE A 68 -3.65 4.78 -5.71
CA PHE A 68 -2.64 4.25 -4.82
C PHE A 68 -1.73 3.30 -5.57
N GLU A 69 -0.43 3.41 -5.37
CA GLU A 69 0.50 2.33 -5.65
C GLU A 69 0.77 1.56 -4.36
N VAL A 70 0.38 0.30 -4.33
CA VAL A 70 0.70 -0.63 -3.24
C VAL A 70 1.91 -1.44 -3.68
N ARG A 71 3.01 -1.35 -2.93
CA ARG A 71 4.24 -2.10 -3.18
C ARG A 71 4.49 -3.10 -2.06
N LEU A 72 4.51 -4.37 -2.43
CA LEU A 72 4.86 -5.48 -1.57
C LEU A 72 6.29 -5.91 -1.86
N ILE A 73 7.14 -5.90 -0.84
CA ILE A 73 8.53 -6.36 -0.89
C ILE A 73 8.61 -7.62 -0.03
N VAL A 74 9.05 -8.75 -0.58
CA VAL A 74 9.07 -10.06 0.10
C VAL A 74 10.46 -10.67 0.01
N TRP A 75 10.90 -11.32 1.09
CA TRP A 75 12.14 -12.07 1.14
C TRP A 75 12.02 -13.29 2.06
N ARG A 76 12.97 -14.22 1.93
CA ARG A 76 13.19 -15.25 2.95
C ARG A 76 14.10 -14.67 4.03
N PRO A 77 13.89 -15.01 5.32
CA PRO A 77 14.78 -14.63 6.41
C PRO A 77 16.26 -14.92 6.12
#